data_AF-A0A7J3L0M5-F1
#
_entry.id   AF-A0A7J3L0M5-F1
#
_cell.length_a   1.000
_cell.length_b   1.000
_cell.length_c   1.000
_cell.angle_alpha   90.00
_cell.angle_beta   90.00
_cell.angle_gamma   90.00
#
_symmetry.space_group_name_H-M   'P 1'
#
loop_
_entity.id
_entity.type
_entity.pdbx_description
1 polymer ?
#
loop_
_entity_poly.entity_id
_entity_poly.type
_entity_poly.pdbx_seq_one_letter_code
_entity_poly.pdbx_strand_id
1 'polypeptide(L)'
;MEYYQILGIVGAIIAYPFIGVSIFLTPWFNFYDNALSDLGNITRNAPVAYIFNTGLFLSGFLVASFAFACSLKNRSWRYLSWSILLVLTGVDLALIGIFPEDAGRIHGIVSVIFFSLMIIVMFVYGFSSIV
;
A
#
# COMPACT_ATOMS: atom_id res chain seq x y z
N MET A 1 -8.17 -22.11 -3.47
CA MET A 1 -7.47 -20.88 -3.89
C MET A 1 -5.99 -21.19 -3.95
N GLU A 2 -5.30 -20.74 -4.99
CA GLU A 2 -3.84 -20.82 -5.03
C GLU A 2 -3.24 -19.80 -4.05
N TYR A 3 -2.05 -20.10 -3.52
CA TYR A 3 -1.45 -19.32 -2.42
C TYR A 3 -1.35 -17.81 -2.73
N TYR A 4 -1.03 -17.44 -3.97
CA TYR A 4 -0.91 -16.03 -4.35
C TYR A 4 -2.26 -15.29 -4.33
N GLN A 5 -3.38 -15.97 -4.59
CA GLN A 5 -4.71 -15.35 -4.50
C GLN A 5 -5.00 -14.92 -3.05
N ILE A 6 -4.57 -15.73 -2.08
CA ILE A 6 -4.67 -15.41 -0.66
C ILE A 6 -3.78 -14.20 -0.33
N LEU A 7 -2.55 -14.16 -0.86
CA LEU A 7 -1.67 -12.99 -0.68
C LEU A 7 -2.33 -11.70 -1.20
N GLY A 8 -2.99 -11.75 -2.36
CA GLY A 8 -3.68 -10.59 -2.93
C GLY A 8 -4.87 -10.14 -2.08
N ILE A 9 -5.74 -11.08 -1.68
CA ILE A 9 -6.92 -10.78 -0.84
C ILE A 9 -6.48 -10.23 0.52
N VAL A 10 -5.56 -10.92 1.20
CA VAL A 10 -5.06 -10.50 2.51
C VAL A 10 -4.31 -9.17 2.39
N GLY A 11 -3.44 -9.03 1.38
CA GLY A 11 -2.71 -7.79 1.13
C GLY A 11 -3.63 -6.59 0.93
N ALA A 12 -4.76 -6.76 0.23
CA ALA A 12 -5.74 -5.70 0.00
C ALA A 12 -6.50 -5.28 1.27
N ILE A 13 -6.68 -6.17 2.24
CA ILE A 13 -7.52 -5.89 3.43
C ILE A 13 -6.72 -5.64 4.71
N ILE A 14 -5.48 -6.12 4.80
CA ILE A 14 -4.73 -6.18 6.06
C ILE A 14 -4.40 -4.80 6.63
N ALA A 15 -4.28 -3.75 5.81
CA ALA A 15 -3.98 -2.41 6.31
C ALA A 15 -5.13 -1.82 7.14
N TYR A 16 -6.39 -2.09 6.78
CA TYR A 16 -7.56 -1.46 7.41
C TYR A 16 -7.72 -1.71 8.90
N PRO A 17 -7.54 -2.93 9.46
CA PRO A 17 -7.59 -3.10 10.91
C PRO A 17 -6.48 -2.34 11.63
N PHE A 18 -5.27 -2.26 11.07
CA PHE A 18 -4.17 -1.47 11.66
C PHE A 18 -4.48 0.02 11.64
N ILE A 19 -5.03 0.53 10.52
CA ILE A 19 -5.50 1.91 10.40
C ILE A 19 -6.61 2.19 11.41
N GLY A 20 -7.62 1.32 11.48
CA GLY A 20 -8.75 1.48 12.40
C GLY A 20 -8.34 1.47 13.87
N VAL A 21 -7.44 0.56 14.26
CA VAL A 21 -6.84 0.55 15.61
C VAL A 21 -6.06 1.84 15.87
N SER A 22 -5.31 2.33 14.87
CA SER A 22 -4.52 3.55 15.01
C SER A 22 -5.41 4.78 15.20
N ILE A 23 -6.51 4.88 14.46
CA ILE A 23 -7.52 5.94 14.65
C ILE A 23 -8.15 5.83 16.04
N PHE A 24 -8.58 4.63 16.44
CA PHE A 24 -9.21 4.41 17.73
C PHE A 24 -8.31 4.80 18.91
N LEU A 25 -7.01 4.54 18.81
CA LEU A 25 -6.03 4.86 19.84
C LEU A 25 -5.51 6.32 19.79
N THR A 26 -5.98 7.12 18.82
CA THR A 26 -5.49 8.49 18.60
C THR A 26 -6.64 9.51 18.74
N PRO A 27 -6.99 9.97 19.96
CA PRO A 27 -8.17 10.81 20.20
C PRO A 27 -8.18 12.17 19.50
N TRP A 28 -7.00 12.68 19.13
CA TRP A 28 -6.86 13.96 18.43
C TRP A 28 -7.07 13.85 16.92
N PHE A 29 -7.13 12.63 16.37
CA PHE A 29 -7.27 12.43 14.93
C PHE A 29 -8.66 12.84 14.43
N ASN A 30 -8.68 13.69 13.40
CA ASN A 30 -9.88 14.10 12.69
C ASN A 30 -9.69 13.96 11.19
N PHE A 31 -10.58 13.23 10.51
CA PHE A 31 -10.54 13.06 9.04
C PHE A 31 -10.62 14.37 8.24
N TYR A 32 -11.18 15.44 8.82
CA TYR A 32 -11.31 16.74 8.16
C TYR A 32 -10.05 17.60 8.27
N ASP A 33 -9.26 17.41 9.33
CA ASP A 33 -8.12 18.28 9.67
C ASP A 33 -6.77 17.56 9.55
N ASN A 34 -6.77 16.23 9.47
CA ASN A 34 -5.56 15.40 9.48
C ASN A 34 -5.46 14.49 8.26
N ALA A 35 -4.23 14.27 7.81
CA ALA A 35 -3.93 13.21 6.87
C ALA A 35 -3.88 11.87 7.61
N LEU A 36 -4.27 10.76 6.96
CA LEU A 36 -4.10 9.43 7.56
C LEU A 36 -2.64 9.14 7.94
N SER A 37 -1.68 9.65 7.18
CA SER A 37 -0.25 9.52 7.48
C SER A 37 0.17 10.18 8.79
N ASP A 38 -0.59 11.16 9.31
CA ASP A 38 -0.33 11.77 10.62
C ASP A 38 -0.36 10.73 11.74
N LEU A 39 -1.15 9.67 11.59
CA LEU A 39 -1.20 8.54 12.52
C LEU A 39 0.14 7.79 12.58
N GLY A 40 0.89 7.78 11.47
CA GLY A 40 2.18 7.13 11.31
C GLY A 40 3.38 7.96 11.75
N ASN A 41 3.21 9.24 12.11
CA ASN A 41 4.31 10.08 12.59
C ASN A 41 4.85 9.55 13.93
N ILE A 42 6.09 9.04 13.95
CA ILE A 42 6.68 8.41 15.13
C ILE A 42 6.92 9.44 16.24
N THR A 43 7.46 10.59 15.88
CA THR A 43 7.77 11.70 16.81
C THR A 43 6.52 12.21 17.54
N ARG A 44 5.35 12.20 16.90
CA ARG A 44 4.09 12.73 17.42
C ARG A 44 3.20 11.68 18.08
N ASN A 45 3.23 10.44 17.59
CA ASN A 45 2.18 9.45 17.87
C ASN A 45 2.71 8.06 18.26
N ALA A 46 3.98 7.94 18.64
CA ALA A 46 4.48 6.68 19.20
C ALA A 46 3.72 6.31 20.50
N PRO A 47 3.33 5.04 20.71
CA PRO A 47 3.67 3.87 19.89
C PRO A 47 2.66 3.55 18.77
N VAL A 48 1.54 4.26 18.67
CA VAL A 48 0.47 4.02 17.69
C VAL A 48 0.98 4.13 16.24
N ALA A 49 1.92 5.04 16.00
CA ALA A 49 2.64 5.15 14.73
C ALA A 49 3.21 3.82 14.22
N TYR A 50 3.78 3.00 15.11
CA TYR A 50 4.32 1.69 14.71
C TYR A 50 3.24 0.74 14.23
N ILE A 51 2.04 0.80 14.81
CA ILE A 51 0.89 -0.02 14.39
C ILE A 51 0.48 0.39 12.98
N PHE A 52 0.24 1.69 12.76
CA PHE A 52 -0.14 2.22 11.46
C PHE A 52 0.87 1.84 10.36
N ASN A 53 2.15 2.13 10.60
CA ASN A 53 3.24 1.90 9.65
C ASN A 53 3.44 0.40 9.35
N THR A 54 3.27 -0.46 10.35
CA THR A 54 3.32 -1.93 10.16
C THR A 54 2.20 -2.41 9.25
N GLY A 55 0.99 -1.86 9.40
CA GLY A 55 -0.15 -2.19 8.53
C GLY A 55 0.12 -1.87 7.06
N LEU A 56 0.69 -0.68 6.78
CA LEU A 56 1.07 -0.28 5.44
C LEU A 56 2.19 -1.16 4.87
N PHE A 57 3.23 -1.43 5.67
CA PHE A 57 4.33 -2.31 5.28
C PHE A 57 3.84 -3.71 4.89
N LEU A 58 3.04 -4.34 5.76
CA LEU A 58 2.51 -5.68 5.53
C LEU A 58 1.61 -5.74 4.29
N SER A 59 0.72 -4.76 4.13
CA SER A 59 -0.15 -4.67 2.96
C SER A 59 0.66 -4.53 1.67
N GLY A 60 1.59 -3.58 1.62
CA GLY A 60 2.47 -3.38 0.47
C GLY A 60 3.30 -4.62 0.11
N PHE A 61 3.91 -5.25 1.10
CA PHE A 61 4.69 -6.48 0.92
C PHE A 61 3.87 -7.62 0.33
N LEU A 62 2.65 -7.85 0.86
CA LEU A 62 1.77 -8.91 0.38
C LEU A 62 1.24 -8.64 -1.03
N VAL A 63 0.87 -7.40 -1.33
CA VAL A 63 0.43 -6.97 -2.67
C VAL A 63 1.56 -7.14 -3.70
N ALA A 64 2.78 -6.71 -3.36
CA ALA A 64 3.93 -6.88 -4.23
C ALA A 64 4.24 -8.37 -4.49
N SER A 65 4.18 -9.20 -3.44
CA SER A 65 4.39 -10.65 -3.54
C SER A 65 3.33 -11.33 -4.42
N PHE A 66 2.06 -10.94 -4.26
CA PHE A 66 0.97 -11.40 -5.12
C PHE A 66 1.20 -11.04 -6.59
N ALA A 67 1.46 -9.76 -6.87
CA ALA A 67 1.64 -9.25 -8.21
C ALA A 67 2.87 -9.89 -8.90
N PHE A 68 3.94 -10.09 -8.14
CA PHE A 68 5.13 -10.79 -8.61
C PHE A 68 4.83 -12.24 -8.98
N ALA A 69 4.14 -12.99 -8.11
CA ALA A 69 3.73 -14.36 -8.41
C ALA A 69 2.84 -14.45 -9.67
N CYS A 70 1.90 -13.50 -9.84
CA CYS A 70 1.09 -13.39 -11.06
C CYS A 70 1.93 -13.18 -12.32
N SER A 71 2.94 -12.29 -12.25
CA SER A 71 3.84 -12.01 -13.37
C SER A 71 4.69 -13.22 -13.79
N LEU A 72 5.02 -14.12 -12.85
CA LEU A 72 5.75 -15.35 -13.14
C LEU A 72 4.86 -16.39 -13.81
N LYS A 73 3.58 -16.47 -13.41
CA LYS A 73 2.63 -17.48 -13.88
C LYS A 73 2.08 -17.18 -15.27
N ASN A 74 1.88 -15.91 -15.61
CA ASN A 74 1.37 -15.52 -16.93
C ASN A 74 2.28 -14.48 -17.59
N ARG A 75 2.88 -14.87 -18.72
CA ARG A 75 3.83 -14.05 -19.48
C ARG A 75 3.20 -13.26 -20.63
N SER A 76 1.88 -13.33 -20.81
CA SER A 76 1.22 -12.50 -21.82
C SER A 76 1.33 -11.02 -21.46
N TRP A 77 1.47 -10.17 -22.49
CA TRP A 77 1.64 -8.73 -22.31
C TRP A 77 0.50 -8.10 -21.49
N ARG A 78 -0.74 -8.61 -21.67
CA ARG A 78 -1.93 -8.17 -20.92
C ARG A 78 -1.71 -8.31 -19.42
N TYR A 79 -1.23 -9.46 -18.98
CA TYR A 79 -0.99 -9.73 -17.57
C TYR A 79 0.24 -9.01 -17.03
N LEU A 80 1.33 -8.98 -17.80
CA LEU A 80 2.57 -8.32 -17.38
C LEU A 80 2.40 -6.81 -17.23
N SER A 81 1.60 -6.18 -18.09
CA SER A 81 1.40 -4.72 -18.10
C SER A 81 0.92 -4.18 -16.76
N TRP A 82 -0.11 -4.77 -16.14
CA TRP A 82 -0.61 -4.33 -14.84
C TRP A 82 0.15 -4.96 -13.67
N SER A 83 0.61 -6.21 -13.78
CA SER A 83 1.22 -6.91 -12.64
C SER A 83 2.58 -6.33 -12.27
N ILE A 84 3.41 -5.94 -13.23
CA ILE A 84 4.70 -5.28 -12.95
C ILE A 84 4.47 -3.93 -12.27
N LEU A 85 3.53 -3.14 -12.77
CA LEU A 85 3.17 -1.87 -12.15
C LEU A 85 2.64 -2.08 -10.72
N LEU A 86 1.81 -3.09 -10.50
CA LEU A 86 1.29 -3.42 -9.17
C LEU A 86 2.38 -3.90 -8.20
N VAL A 87 3.45 -4.54 -8.68
CA VAL A 87 4.64 -4.82 -7.85
C VAL A 87 5.25 -3.51 -7.34
N LEU A 88 5.49 -2.55 -8.24
CA LEU A 88 6.04 -1.24 -7.87
C LEU A 88 5.13 -0.53 -6.88
N THR A 89 3.82 -0.53 -7.13
CA THR A 89 2.83 0.04 -6.23
C THR A 89 2.86 -0.58 -4.84
N GLY A 90 2.95 -1.90 -4.73
CA GLY A 90 3.07 -2.59 -3.45
C GLY A 90 4.38 -2.26 -2.72
N VAL A 91 5.49 -2.14 -3.46
CA VAL A 91 6.78 -1.70 -2.91
C VAL A 91 6.67 -0.28 -2.36
N ASP A 92 6.12 0.67 -3.10
CA ASP A 92 5.96 2.05 -2.62
C ASP A 92 5.04 2.12 -1.39
N LEU A 93 3.96 1.36 -1.34
CA LEU A 93 3.12 1.27 -0.13
C LEU A 93 3.92 0.76 1.08
N ALA A 94 4.79 -0.22 0.88
CA ALA A 94 5.66 -0.69 1.94
C ALA A 94 6.71 0.36 2.35
N LEU A 95 7.23 1.12 1.39
CA LEU A 95 8.13 2.25 1.64
C LEU A 95 7.45 3.38 2.42
N ILE A 96 6.15 3.65 2.22
CA ILE A 96 5.40 4.61 3.05
C ILE A 96 5.40 4.16 4.52
N GLY A 97 5.26 2.85 4.79
CA GLY A 97 5.39 2.31 6.15
C GLY A 97 6.82 2.40 6.72
N ILE A 98 7.85 2.27 5.88
CA ILE A 98 9.27 2.36 6.28
C ILE A 98 9.74 3.80 6.48
N PHE A 99 9.19 4.73 5.71
CA PHE A 99 9.47 6.16 5.77
C PHE A 99 8.21 6.87 6.26
N PRO A 100 7.97 6.94 7.58
CA PRO A 100 6.77 7.54 8.13
C PRO A 100 6.76 9.04 7.91
N GLU A 101 5.67 9.71 8.29
CA GLU A 101 5.46 11.13 8.00
C GLU A 101 6.62 12.03 8.48
N ASP A 102 7.21 11.71 9.64
CA ASP A 102 8.35 12.44 10.20
C ASP A 102 9.70 12.14 9.52
N ALA A 103 9.75 11.25 8.52
CA ALA A 103 10.89 11.09 7.62
C ALA A 103 11.04 12.27 6.64
N GLY A 104 10.07 13.20 6.61
CA GLY A 104 10.15 14.43 5.83
C GLY A 104 9.92 14.20 4.34
N ARG A 105 10.77 14.80 3.50
CA ARG A 105 10.55 14.84 2.04
C ARG A 105 10.41 13.48 1.39
N ILE A 106 11.12 12.46 1.90
CA ILE A 106 11.08 11.11 1.32
C ILE A 106 9.67 10.50 1.44
N HIS A 107 8.97 10.72 2.56
CA HIS A 107 7.60 10.25 2.77
C HIS A 107 6.64 10.80 1.70
N GLY A 108 6.73 12.11 1.44
CA GLY A 108 5.92 12.76 0.40
C GLY A 108 6.21 12.21 -0.99
N ILE A 109 7.49 11.95 -1.32
CA ILE A 109 7.90 11.41 -2.63
C ILE A 109 7.30 10.00 -2.83
N VAL A 110 7.52 9.07 -1.90
CA VAL A 110 7.01 7.70 -2.04
C VAL A 110 5.48 7.64 -2.03
N SER A 111 4.82 8.55 -1.29
CA SER A 111 3.36 8.67 -1.29
C SER A 111 2.81 9.12 -2.64
N VAL A 112 3.39 10.16 -3.25
CA VAL A 112 2.96 10.65 -4.57
C VAL A 112 3.16 9.58 -5.64
N ILE A 113 4.28 8.85 -5.60
CA ILE A 113 4.56 7.75 -6.52
C ILE A 113 3.52 6.64 -6.34
N PHE A 114 3.27 6.20 -5.10
CA PHE A 114 2.25 5.19 -4.79
C PHE A 114 0.87 5.55 -5.35
N PHE A 115 0.35 6.75 -5.05
CA PHE A 115 -0.97 7.16 -5.52
C PHE A 115 -1.03 7.28 -7.04
N SER A 116 0.03 7.79 -7.67
CA SER A 116 0.12 7.88 -9.14
C SER A 116 0.13 6.49 -9.79
N LEU A 117 0.94 5.58 -9.26
CA LEU A 117 1.01 4.20 -9.75
C LEU A 117 -0.30 3.45 -9.56
N MET A 118 -1.00 3.62 -8.42
CA MET A 118 -2.33 3.04 -8.23
C MET A 118 -3.30 3.44 -9.34
N ILE A 119 -3.36 4.72 -9.68
CA ILE A 119 -4.21 5.23 -10.77
C ILE A 119 -3.82 4.59 -12.11
N ILE A 120 -2.52 4.56 -12.42
CA ILE A 120 -2.02 3.98 -13.67
C ILE A 120 -2.34 2.47 -13.74
N VAL A 121 -2.15 1.72 -12.65
CA VAL A 121 -2.49 0.28 -12.58
C VAL A 121 -3.98 0.08 -12.88
N MET A 122 -4.86 0.89 -12.31
CA MET A 122 -6.30 0.77 -12.56
C MET A 122 -6.64 0.96 -14.05
N PHE A 123 -6.05 1.97 -14.70
CA PHE A 123 -6.24 2.20 -16.14
C PHE A 123 -5.67 1.06 -16.99
N VAL A 124 -4.43 0.63 -16.71
CA VAL A 124 -3.76 -0.43 -17.48
C VAL A 124 -4.49 -1.77 -17.32
N TYR A 125 -4.89 -2.12 -16.10
CA TYR A 125 -5.68 -3.32 -15.84
C TYR A 125 -7.00 -3.28 -16.62
N GLY A 126 -7.75 -2.17 -16.50
CA GLY A 126 -9.01 -1.95 -17.22
C GLY A 126 -8.85 -2.13 -18.73
N PHE A 127 -7.89 -1.44 -19.35
CA PHE A 127 -7.60 -1.57 -20.78
C PHE A 127 -7.19 -2.99 -21.18
N SER A 128 -6.28 -3.62 -20.43
CA SER A 128 -5.79 -4.98 -20.73
C SER A 128 -6.86 -6.07 -20.60
N SER A 129 -7.95 -5.79 -19.88
CA SER A 129 -9.05 -6.74 -19.66
C SER A 129 -10.09 -6.74 -20.78
N ILE A 130 -10.11 -5.71 -21.63
CA ILE A 130 -11.08 -5.56 -22.73
C ILE A 130 -10.48 -5.78 -24.12
N VAL A 131 -9.15 -5.74 -24.25
CA VAL A 131 -8.41 -5.98 -25.50
C VAL A 131 -7.77 -7.35 -25.49
#